data_AF-A0A9W9BAN4-F1
#
_entry.id   AF-A0A9W9BAN4-F1
#
_cell.length_a   1.000
_cell.length_b   1.000
_cell.length_c   1.000
_cell.angle_alpha   90.00
_cell.angle_beta   90.00
_cell.angle_gamma   90.00
#
_symmetry.space_group_name_H-M   'P 1'
#
loop_
_entity.id
_entity.type
_entity.pdbx_description
1 polymer ?
#
loop_
_entity_poly.entity_id
_entity_poly.type
_entity_poly.pdbx_seq_one_letter_code
_entity_poly.pdbx_strand_id
1 'polypeptide(L)'
;MLDPNAKHLDSHNHGACESQGQTPTFSRKDHLVQHLRLAHHVETLPIIDSWKDQGPPVSSRCGFCNIRMQTWQERVDHLTKHFRKGATMDNWKGEHCFESSVAVKVTHAMPPYLIGAESRALIPFSVTSHGTKDHLSQIQQATEQSLGIWDGGLTASPISGPLPLPELTTKPALLNSFSEKTSSMTFPEVLALHLGRYAQEQMRLGIIPTDRMFQDEARRIMFDSVDPWDQTIADDDCWLSLFRDRHLNNAPVSKEGSA
;
A
#
# COMPACT_ATOMS: atom_id res chain seq x y z
N MET A 1 -7.42 2.80 -50.51
CA MET A 1 -7.28 1.72 -49.51
C MET A 1 -8.07 0.54 -50.04
N LEU A 2 -7.39 -0.54 -50.42
CA LEU A 2 -8.05 -1.79 -50.80
C LEU A 2 -8.40 -2.51 -49.50
N ASP A 3 -9.67 -2.80 -49.31
CA ASP A 3 -10.14 -3.59 -48.17
C ASP A 3 -9.59 -5.02 -48.33
N PRO A 4 -8.81 -5.54 -47.39
CA PRO A 4 -8.21 -6.87 -47.52
C PRO A 4 -9.30 -7.95 -47.60
N ASN A 5 -9.11 -8.92 -48.50
CA ASN A 5 -10.04 -10.03 -48.64
C ASN A 5 -9.92 -11.04 -47.47
N ALA A 6 -10.96 -11.85 -47.26
CA ALA A 6 -11.00 -12.83 -46.16
C ALA A 6 -9.79 -13.78 -46.12
N LYS A 7 -9.27 -14.20 -47.29
CA LYS A 7 -8.08 -15.07 -47.37
C LYS A 7 -6.82 -14.41 -46.82
N HIS A 8 -6.66 -13.10 -47.00
CA HIS A 8 -5.55 -12.34 -46.43
C HIS A 8 -5.70 -12.22 -44.91
N LEU A 9 -6.91 -11.97 -44.41
CA LEU A 9 -7.18 -11.93 -42.97
C LEU A 9 -6.88 -13.28 -42.29
N ASP A 10 -7.25 -14.40 -42.94
CA ASP A 10 -6.96 -15.75 -42.46
C ASP A 10 -5.45 -16.04 -42.40
N SER A 11 -4.65 -15.49 -43.33
CA SER A 11 -3.19 -15.64 -43.31
C SER A 11 -2.54 -15.01 -42.08
N HIS A 12 -3.20 -14.02 -41.47
CA HIS A 12 -2.79 -13.43 -40.21
C HIS A 12 -3.43 -14.11 -39.00
N ASN A 13 -4.12 -15.25 -39.13
CA ASN A 13 -4.78 -15.92 -38.01
C ASN A 13 -5.75 -14.98 -37.25
N HIS A 14 -6.51 -14.15 -37.98
CA HIS A 14 -7.49 -13.22 -37.41
C HIS A 14 -8.48 -13.91 -36.45
N GLY A 15 -8.91 -15.13 -36.81
CA GLY A 15 -9.85 -15.93 -36.02
C GLY A 15 -9.39 -16.24 -34.60
N ALA A 16 -8.08 -16.24 -34.30
CA ALA A 16 -7.58 -16.44 -32.94
C ALA A 16 -7.92 -15.29 -32.00
N CYS A 17 -8.01 -14.06 -32.51
CA CYS A 17 -8.44 -12.90 -31.73
C CYS A 17 -9.96 -12.73 -31.70
N GLU A 18 -10.63 -13.06 -32.80
CA GLU A 18 -12.08 -12.91 -32.94
C GLU A 18 -12.86 -13.96 -32.14
N SER A 19 -12.36 -15.21 -32.07
CA SER A 19 -13.00 -16.31 -31.35
C SER A 19 -13.07 -16.13 -29.82
N GLN A 20 -12.29 -15.21 -29.25
CA GLN A 20 -12.36 -14.87 -27.82
C GLN A 20 -13.53 -13.93 -27.47
N GLY A 21 -14.28 -13.43 -28.47
CA GLY A 21 -15.47 -12.60 -28.26
C GLY A 21 -15.19 -11.17 -27.74
N GLN A 22 -13.93 -10.83 -27.45
CA GLN A 22 -13.47 -9.50 -27.09
C GLN A 22 -12.12 -9.21 -27.75
N THR A 23 -11.96 -8.00 -28.30
CA THR A 23 -10.67 -7.53 -28.81
C THR A 23 -9.67 -7.45 -27.65
N PRO A 24 -8.47 -8.06 -27.75
CA PRO A 24 -7.51 -8.04 -26.67
C PRO A 24 -7.03 -6.61 -26.40
N THR A 25 -7.08 -6.19 -25.14
CA THR A 25 -6.56 -4.89 -24.69
C THR A 25 -5.17 -5.09 -24.07
N PHE A 26 -4.22 -4.25 -24.45
CA PHE A 26 -2.85 -4.31 -23.97
C PHE A 26 -2.50 -3.00 -23.24
N SER A 27 -2.13 -3.10 -21.97
CA SER A 27 -1.71 -1.93 -21.18
C SER A 27 -0.33 -1.39 -21.58
N ARG A 28 0.48 -2.21 -22.26
CA ARG A 28 1.83 -1.84 -22.70
C ARG A 28 2.04 -2.09 -24.19
N LYS A 29 2.75 -1.17 -24.84
CA LYS A 29 3.08 -1.22 -26.28
C LYS A 29 3.88 -2.47 -26.65
N ASP A 30 4.82 -2.88 -25.82
CA ASP A 30 5.65 -4.06 -26.07
C ASP A 30 4.83 -5.37 -26.02
N HIS A 31 3.82 -5.47 -25.16
CA HIS A 31 2.93 -6.63 -25.12
C HIS A 31 2.06 -6.72 -26.37
N LEU A 32 1.53 -5.57 -26.85
CA LEU A 32 0.83 -5.51 -28.13
C LEU A 32 1.76 -5.94 -29.28
N VAL A 33 2.98 -5.39 -29.33
CA VAL A 33 3.97 -5.73 -30.37
C VAL A 33 4.33 -7.21 -30.33
N GLN A 34 4.52 -7.77 -29.14
CA GLN A 34 4.79 -9.20 -28.96
C GLN A 34 3.63 -10.06 -29.48
N HIS A 35 2.39 -9.69 -29.14
CA HIS A 35 1.21 -10.37 -29.64
C HIS A 35 1.13 -10.31 -31.18
N LEU A 36 1.32 -9.14 -31.80
CA LEU A 36 1.32 -8.99 -33.25
C LEU A 36 2.37 -9.87 -33.94
N ARG A 37 3.56 -10.01 -33.34
CA ARG A 37 4.63 -10.86 -33.87
C ARG A 37 4.33 -12.34 -33.72
N LEU A 38 3.86 -12.77 -32.55
CA LEU A 38 3.70 -14.19 -32.23
C LEU A 38 2.38 -14.78 -32.73
N ALA A 39 1.28 -14.03 -32.65
CA ALA A 39 -0.05 -14.50 -33.06
C ALA A 39 -0.33 -14.24 -34.55
N HIS A 40 0.13 -13.09 -35.06
CA HIS A 40 -0.21 -12.59 -36.39
C HIS A 40 0.99 -12.54 -37.36
N HIS A 41 2.19 -12.93 -36.90
CA HIS A 41 3.42 -12.97 -37.70
C HIS A 41 3.75 -11.64 -38.41
N VAL A 42 3.43 -10.51 -37.77
CA VAL A 42 3.70 -9.17 -38.31
C VAL A 42 5.21 -8.88 -38.24
N GLU A 43 5.88 -8.94 -39.39
CA GLU A 43 7.34 -8.68 -39.49
C GLU A 43 7.67 -7.19 -39.39
N THR A 44 6.92 -6.34 -40.12
CA THR A 44 7.08 -4.89 -40.10
C THR A 44 5.96 -4.25 -39.32
N LEU A 45 6.29 -3.55 -38.23
CA LEU A 45 5.30 -2.90 -37.38
C LEU A 45 4.68 -1.69 -38.08
N PRO A 46 3.34 -1.58 -38.13
CA PRO A 46 2.67 -0.37 -38.61
C PRO A 46 2.83 0.77 -37.59
N ILE A 47 2.37 1.96 -37.97
CA ILE A 47 2.28 3.11 -37.05
C ILE A 47 1.16 2.83 -36.05
N ILE A 48 1.52 2.25 -34.90
CA ILE A 48 0.57 1.84 -33.85
C ILE A 48 0.34 2.91 -32.78
N ASP A 49 1.03 4.05 -32.82
CA ASP A 49 0.91 5.08 -31.77
C ASP A 49 -0.49 5.72 -31.73
N SER A 50 -1.20 5.74 -32.87
CA SER A 50 -2.59 6.20 -32.95
C SER A 50 -3.61 5.20 -32.39
N TRP A 51 -3.21 3.95 -32.11
CA TRP A 51 -4.09 2.93 -31.55
C TRP A 51 -4.23 3.05 -30.03
N LYS A 52 -3.43 3.94 -29.42
CA LYS A 52 -3.48 4.19 -27.99
C LYS A 52 -4.76 4.94 -27.64
N ASP A 53 -5.60 4.31 -26.83
CA ASP A 53 -6.63 5.04 -26.10
C ASP A 53 -6.00 5.74 -24.89
N GLN A 54 -6.28 7.03 -24.72
CA GLN A 54 -5.78 7.78 -23.56
C GLN A 54 -6.68 7.47 -22.38
N GLY A 55 -6.09 7.01 -21.28
CA GLY A 55 -6.83 6.81 -20.04
C GLY A 55 -7.54 8.10 -19.59
N PRO A 56 -8.57 7.98 -18.74
CA PRO A 56 -9.31 9.13 -18.24
C PRO A 56 -8.36 10.13 -17.55
N PRO A 57 -8.69 11.43 -17.56
CA PRO A 57 -7.89 12.44 -16.87
C PRO A 57 -7.78 12.11 -15.38
N VAL A 58 -6.57 12.25 -14.82
CA VAL A 58 -6.28 11.97 -13.41
C VAL A 58 -6.05 13.30 -12.69
N SER A 59 -7.06 13.74 -11.95
CA SER A 59 -6.94 14.92 -11.09
C SER A 59 -6.01 14.65 -9.91
N SER A 60 -5.09 15.57 -9.62
CA SER A 60 -4.15 15.43 -8.49
C SER A 60 -3.70 16.78 -7.95
N ARG A 61 -3.26 16.79 -6.68
CA ARG A 61 -2.63 17.92 -5.99
C ARG A 61 -1.10 17.76 -6.00
N CYS A 62 -0.40 18.87 -6.22
CA CYS A 62 1.05 18.96 -6.02
C CYS A 62 1.38 19.15 -4.53
N GLY A 63 2.23 18.29 -3.96
CA GLY A 63 2.64 18.40 -2.55
C GLY A 63 3.68 19.48 -2.27
N PHE A 64 4.28 20.06 -3.31
CA PHE A 64 5.25 21.17 -3.15
C PHE A 64 4.58 22.54 -3.08
N CYS A 65 3.48 22.76 -3.82
CA CYS A 65 2.86 24.09 -3.97
C CYS A 65 1.32 24.09 -3.94
N ASN A 66 0.68 22.95 -3.68
CA ASN A 66 -0.79 22.78 -3.61
C ASN A 66 -1.57 23.00 -4.91
N ILE A 67 -0.92 23.31 -6.04
CA ILE A 67 -1.60 23.44 -7.34
C ILE A 67 -2.27 22.11 -7.70
N ARG A 68 -3.54 22.20 -8.13
CA ARG A 68 -4.30 21.06 -8.66
C ARG A 68 -4.14 21.00 -10.18
N MET A 69 -3.95 19.80 -10.69
CA MET A 69 -3.75 19.50 -12.11
C MET A 69 -4.79 18.46 -12.50
N GLN A 70 -5.30 18.53 -13.74
CA GLN A 70 -6.40 17.68 -14.19
C GLN A 70 -5.93 16.51 -15.06
N THR A 71 -4.72 16.62 -15.63
CA THR A 71 -4.15 15.56 -16.45
C THR A 71 -2.84 15.04 -15.86
N TRP A 72 -2.51 13.78 -16.20
CA TRP A 72 -1.23 13.20 -15.83
C TRP A 72 -0.06 13.93 -16.49
N GLN A 73 -0.23 14.40 -17.72
CA GLN A 73 0.80 15.16 -18.43
C GLN A 73 1.11 16.50 -17.75
N GLU A 74 0.07 17.27 -17.38
CA GLU A 74 0.23 18.50 -16.57
C GLU A 74 1.02 18.22 -15.28
N ARG A 75 0.71 17.10 -14.61
CA ARG A 75 1.42 16.68 -13.41
C ARG A 75 2.91 16.45 -13.67
N VAL A 76 3.26 15.67 -14.69
CA VAL A 76 4.66 15.39 -15.03
C VAL A 76 5.42 16.68 -15.32
N ASP A 77 4.85 17.55 -16.16
CA ASP A 77 5.50 18.81 -16.56
C ASP A 77 5.64 19.78 -15.38
N HIS A 78 4.64 19.83 -14.51
CA HIS A 78 4.65 20.66 -13.31
C HIS A 78 5.68 20.16 -12.29
N LEU A 79 5.67 18.87 -11.94
CA LEU A 79 6.60 18.30 -10.96
C LEU A 79 8.06 18.41 -11.42
N THR A 80 8.32 18.23 -12.72
CA THR A 80 9.66 18.39 -13.29
C THR A 80 10.23 19.78 -13.01
N LYS A 81 9.41 20.84 -12.99
CA LYS A 81 9.87 22.20 -12.66
C LYS A 81 10.34 22.32 -11.21
N HIS A 82 9.73 21.60 -10.27
CA HIS A 82 10.16 21.58 -8.87
C HIS A 82 11.48 20.82 -8.71
N PHE A 83 11.60 19.64 -9.31
CA PHE A 83 12.84 18.86 -9.25
C PHE A 83 14.02 19.59 -9.92
N ARG A 84 13.81 20.26 -11.04
CA ARG A 84 14.85 21.11 -11.67
C ARG A 84 15.31 22.29 -10.80
N LYS A 85 14.49 22.72 -9.84
CA LYS A 85 14.83 23.74 -8.84
C LYS A 85 15.46 23.15 -7.57
N GLY A 86 15.72 21.84 -7.54
CA GLY A 86 16.37 21.16 -6.42
C GLY A 86 15.41 20.69 -5.32
N ALA A 87 14.10 20.74 -5.51
CA ALA A 87 13.17 20.14 -4.55
C ALA A 87 13.36 18.61 -4.52
N THR A 88 13.35 18.02 -3.32
CA THR A 88 13.38 16.57 -3.12
C THR A 88 12.06 16.09 -2.52
N MET A 89 11.86 14.78 -2.43
CA MET A 89 10.66 14.23 -1.78
C MET A 89 10.55 14.59 -0.29
N ASP A 90 11.63 15.02 0.37
CA ASP A 90 11.57 15.57 1.74
C ASP A 90 10.76 16.87 1.83
N ASN A 91 10.68 17.62 0.73
CA ASN A 91 9.89 18.84 0.64
C ASN A 91 8.42 18.57 0.32
N TRP A 92 8.04 17.33 -0.01
CA TRP A 92 6.67 16.99 -0.34
C TRP A 92 5.81 16.97 0.93
N LYS A 93 4.63 17.60 0.89
CA LYS A 93 3.68 17.63 2.01
C LYS A 93 2.32 17.10 1.62
N GLY A 94 1.74 16.24 2.46
CA GLY A 94 0.40 15.66 2.31
C GLY A 94 0.22 14.73 1.12
N GLU A 95 -1.02 14.32 0.88
CA GLU A 95 -1.39 13.30 -0.12
C GLU A 95 -1.49 13.78 -1.57
N HIS A 96 -1.56 12.86 -2.53
CA HIS A 96 -1.82 13.20 -3.93
C HIS A 96 -3.22 13.78 -4.17
N CYS A 97 -4.18 13.54 -3.26
CA CYS A 97 -5.57 13.95 -3.37
C CYS A 97 -6.22 13.50 -4.70
N PHE A 98 -5.95 12.25 -5.10
CA PHE A 98 -6.65 11.63 -6.22
C PHE A 98 -8.14 11.53 -5.92
N GLU A 99 -8.97 11.54 -6.96
CA GLU A 99 -10.38 11.17 -6.83
C GLU A 99 -10.52 9.73 -6.32
N SER A 100 -11.61 9.45 -5.59
CA SER A 100 -11.85 8.14 -4.97
C SER A 100 -11.80 6.99 -5.98
N SER A 101 -12.31 7.21 -7.20
CA SER A 101 -12.31 6.23 -8.30
C SER A 101 -10.91 5.83 -8.76
N VAL A 102 -9.93 6.73 -8.60
CA VAL A 102 -8.51 6.49 -8.90
C VAL A 102 -7.79 5.98 -7.66
N ALA A 103 -8.03 6.58 -6.50
CA ALA A 103 -7.37 6.22 -5.24
C ALA A 103 -7.58 4.74 -4.88
N VAL A 104 -8.78 4.19 -5.09
CA VAL A 104 -9.07 2.75 -4.87
C VAL A 104 -8.24 1.82 -5.76
N LYS A 105 -7.76 2.30 -6.91
CA LYS A 105 -6.95 1.50 -7.84
C LYS A 105 -5.46 1.56 -7.51
N VAL A 106 -5.03 2.45 -6.61
CA VAL A 106 -3.64 2.54 -6.17
C VAL A 106 -3.38 1.45 -5.16
N THR A 107 -2.49 0.53 -5.48
CA THR A 107 -2.10 -0.58 -4.62
C THR A 107 -0.60 -0.54 -4.35
N HIS A 108 -0.17 -1.11 -3.23
CA HIS A 108 1.23 -1.22 -2.83
C HIS A 108 1.99 0.12 -2.98
N ALA A 109 1.40 1.21 -2.49
CA ALA A 109 1.96 2.55 -2.62
C ALA A 109 2.29 3.14 -1.24
N MET A 110 3.40 3.86 -1.18
CA MET A 110 3.75 4.66 -0.02
C MET A 110 3.10 6.05 -0.12
N PRO A 111 2.50 6.56 0.96
CA PRO A 111 2.10 7.96 1.06
C PRO A 111 3.24 8.90 0.64
N PRO A 112 2.99 9.87 -0.26
CA PRO A 112 4.07 10.63 -0.90
C PRO A 112 4.85 11.53 0.06
N TYR A 113 4.24 11.92 1.19
CA TYR A 113 4.91 12.67 2.24
C TYR A 113 5.87 11.81 3.08
N LEU A 114 5.74 10.48 3.03
CA LEU A 114 6.67 9.54 3.68
C LEU A 114 7.85 9.14 2.80
N ILE A 115 7.73 9.27 1.47
CA ILE A 115 8.75 8.80 0.50
C ILE A 115 10.13 9.38 0.80
N GLY A 116 10.21 10.67 1.20
CA GLY A 116 11.48 11.30 1.56
C GLY A 116 12.18 10.58 2.72
N ALA A 117 11.48 10.43 3.85
CA ALA A 117 12.01 9.74 5.04
C ALA A 117 12.31 8.26 4.76
N GLU A 118 11.38 7.55 4.13
CA GLU A 118 11.52 6.12 3.83
C GLU A 118 12.72 5.82 2.93
N SER A 119 13.05 6.72 2.00
CA SER A 119 14.20 6.51 1.11
C SER A 119 15.53 6.36 1.86
N ARG A 120 15.58 6.76 3.14
CA ARG A 120 16.74 6.64 4.04
C ARG A 120 16.60 5.51 5.07
N ALA A 121 15.51 4.76 5.07
CA ALA A 121 15.35 3.60 5.94
C ALA A 121 16.40 2.53 5.62
N LEU A 122 16.68 1.63 6.58
CA LEU A 122 17.63 0.52 6.37
C LEU A 122 17.27 -0.35 5.16
N ILE A 123 15.96 -0.56 4.97
CA ILE A 123 15.41 -1.29 3.83
C ILE A 123 14.40 -0.35 3.15
N PRO A 124 14.85 0.52 2.23
CA PRO A 124 13.96 1.45 1.56
C PRO A 124 12.83 0.71 0.83
N PHE A 125 11.61 1.25 0.93
CA PHE A 125 10.48 0.72 0.21
C PHE A 125 10.74 0.57 -1.29
N SER A 126 10.49 -0.63 -1.82
CA SER A 126 10.48 -0.91 -3.24
C SER A 126 9.46 -1.99 -3.57
N VAL A 127 8.55 -1.68 -4.51
CA VAL A 127 7.51 -2.62 -4.97
C VAL A 127 8.10 -3.89 -5.58
N THR A 128 9.28 -3.78 -6.19
CA THR A 128 9.92 -4.88 -6.91
C THR A 128 10.98 -5.60 -6.09
N SER A 129 11.38 -5.06 -4.94
CA SER A 129 12.47 -5.64 -4.14
C SER A 129 11.97 -6.81 -3.30
N HIS A 130 12.71 -7.92 -3.30
CA HIS A 130 12.49 -9.01 -2.36
C HIS A 130 12.77 -8.60 -0.92
N GLY A 131 13.79 -7.77 -0.68
CA GLY A 131 14.11 -7.31 0.68
C GLY A 131 12.96 -6.55 1.35
N THR A 132 12.22 -5.74 0.59
CA THR A 132 11.02 -5.05 1.11
C THR A 132 9.91 -6.04 1.45
N LYS A 133 9.72 -7.11 0.66
CA LYS A 133 8.72 -8.15 0.93
C LYS A 133 9.08 -8.94 2.18
N ASP A 134 10.32 -9.36 2.30
CA ASP A 134 10.81 -10.12 3.45
C ASP A 134 10.71 -9.29 4.73
N HIS A 135 11.08 -8.00 4.66
CA HIS A 135 10.95 -7.08 5.80
C HIS A 135 9.49 -6.88 6.22
N LEU A 136 8.57 -6.70 5.25
CA LEU A 136 7.15 -6.62 5.53
C LEU A 136 6.63 -7.89 6.22
N SER A 137 7.06 -9.08 5.75
CA SER A 137 6.69 -10.36 6.38
C SER A 137 7.21 -10.48 7.82
N GLN A 138 8.43 -10.01 8.10
CA GLN A 138 8.97 -9.96 9.47
C GLN A 138 8.13 -9.05 10.37
N ILE A 139 7.77 -7.85 9.88
CA ILE A 139 6.93 -6.90 10.63
C ILE A 139 5.52 -7.47 10.88
N GLN A 140 4.93 -8.13 9.89
CA GLN A 140 3.63 -8.81 10.03
C GLN A 140 3.70 -9.87 11.13
N GLN A 141 4.76 -10.69 11.13
CA GLN A 141 4.96 -11.72 12.15
C GLN A 141 5.14 -11.10 13.55
N ALA A 142 5.93 -10.04 13.70
CA ALA A 142 6.13 -9.34 14.98
C ALA A 142 4.82 -8.73 15.52
N THR A 143 3.99 -8.19 14.62
CA THR A 143 2.65 -7.67 14.93
C THR A 143 1.73 -8.78 15.44
N GLU A 144 1.72 -9.94 14.76
CA GLU A 144 0.91 -11.10 15.16
C GLU A 144 1.33 -11.67 16.52
N GLN A 145 2.63 -11.73 16.81
CA GLN A 145 3.14 -12.17 18.10
C GLN A 145 2.68 -11.24 19.23
N SER A 146 2.76 -9.93 19.02
CA SER A 146 2.30 -8.93 20.01
C SER A 146 0.82 -9.09 20.33
N LEU A 147 0.00 -9.39 19.32
CA LEU A 147 -1.43 -9.64 19.50
C LEU A 147 -1.72 -10.89 20.32
N GLY A 148 -0.98 -11.98 20.06
CA GLY A 148 -1.11 -13.20 20.85
C GLY A 148 -0.82 -12.98 22.34
N ILE A 149 0.12 -12.08 22.65
CA ILE A 149 0.45 -11.69 24.03
C ILE A 149 -0.70 -10.89 24.67
N TRP A 150 -1.31 -9.96 23.93
CA TRP A 150 -2.42 -9.15 24.44
C TRP A 150 -3.71 -9.97 24.62
N ASP A 151 -4.01 -10.89 23.70
CA ASP A 151 -5.20 -11.77 23.78
C ASP A 151 -5.03 -12.89 24.82
N GLY A 152 -3.80 -13.38 25.05
CA GLY A 152 -3.49 -14.42 26.04
C GLY A 152 -3.37 -13.90 27.48
N GLY A 153 -3.49 -12.59 27.69
CA GLY A 153 -3.19 -11.88 28.94
C GLY A 153 -4.26 -11.91 30.04
N LEU A 154 -5.04 -12.99 30.16
CA LEU A 154 -5.66 -13.35 31.45
C LEU A 154 -4.86 -14.53 32.03
N THR A 155 -3.94 -14.20 32.93
CA THR A 155 -3.08 -15.08 33.76
C THR A 155 -1.78 -15.59 33.11
N ALA A 156 -0.70 -14.82 33.30
CA ALA A 156 0.65 -15.38 33.37
C ALA A 156 1.18 -15.18 34.79
N SER A 157 1.24 -16.25 35.57
CA SER A 157 2.09 -16.35 36.77
C SER A 157 3.15 -17.42 36.51
N PRO A 158 4.42 -17.20 36.88
CA PRO A 158 5.48 -18.15 36.61
C PRO A 158 5.61 -19.12 37.79
N ILE A 159 5.27 -20.40 37.61
CA ILE A 159 5.77 -21.47 38.49
C ILE A 159 6.19 -22.68 37.65
N SER A 160 7.44 -23.08 37.88
CA SER A 160 8.14 -24.25 37.36
C SER A 160 7.43 -25.58 37.69
N GLY A 161 7.33 -26.48 36.71
CA GLY A 161 6.97 -27.90 36.91
C GLY A 161 6.61 -28.62 35.58
N PRO A 162 6.86 -29.94 35.43
CA PRO A 162 6.87 -30.59 34.12
C PRO A 162 5.48 -30.86 33.55
N LEU A 163 5.38 -30.77 32.22
CA LEU A 163 4.24 -31.01 31.32
C LEU A 163 3.23 -32.08 31.77
N PRO A 164 1.96 -31.87 31.41
CA PRO A 164 1.37 -32.78 30.43
C PRO A 164 0.64 -32.03 29.29
N LEU A 165 0.82 -32.52 28.05
CA LEU A 165 -0.06 -32.21 26.92
C LEU A 165 -1.51 -32.62 27.29
N PRO A 166 -2.52 -31.79 26.98
CA PRO A 166 -3.52 -32.29 26.04
C PRO A 166 -4.14 -31.25 25.09
N GLU A 167 -4.37 -31.74 23.87
CA GLU A 167 -5.56 -31.60 23.02
C GLU A 167 -6.04 -30.25 22.48
N LEU A 168 -6.05 -30.21 21.14
CA LEU A 168 -6.76 -29.28 20.28
C LEU A 168 -8.20 -29.06 20.77
N THR A 169 -8.59 -27.81 20.96
CA THR A 169 -9.99 -27.39 20.75
C THR A 169 -10.08 -25.92 20.31
N THR A 170 -10.13 -25.76 18.99
CA THR A 170 -11.04 -24.88 18.25
C THR A 170 -11.16 -23.40 18.66
N LYS A 171 -10.26 -22.55 18.15
CA LYS A 171 -10.60 -21.22 17.59
C LYS A 171 -9.72 -20.86 16.36
N PRO A 172 -9.99 -21.40 15.15
CA PRO A 172 -9.20 -21.09 13.96
C PRO A 172 -9.74 -19.94 13.09
N ALA A 173 -10.97 -19.45 13.35
CA ALA A 173 -11.66 -18.61 12.36
C ALA A 173 -11.24 -17.13 12.35
N LEU A 174 -10.92 -16.52 13.50
CA LEU A 174 -10.56 -15.09 13.55
C LEU A 174 -9.12 -14.84 13.08
N LEU A 175 -8.17 -15.66 13.55
CA LEU A 175 -6.75 -15.57 13.17
C LEU A 175 -6.54 -15.71 11.65
N ASN A 176 -7.25 -16.63 10.99
CA ASN A 176 -7.16 -16.81 9.53
C ASN A 176 -7.68 -15.59 8.75
N SER A 177 -8.79 -14.98 9.17
CA SER A 177 -9.35 -13.79 8.50
C SER A 177 -8.46 -12.55 8.60
N PHE A 178 -7.64 -12.46 9.66
CA PHE A 178 -6.72 -11.35 9.88
C PHE A 178 -5.39 -11.51 9.13
N SER A 179 -4.84 -12.72 9.10
CA SER A 179 -3.64 -13.02 8.29
C SER A 179 -3.90 -12.76 6.80
N GLU A 180 -5.10 -13.06 6.30
CA GLU A 180 -5.54 -12.70 4.94
C GLU A 180 -5.66 -11.17 4.74
N LYS A 181 -6.14 -10.45 5.75
CA LYS A 181 -6.34 -8.99 5.68
C LYS A 181 -5.02 -8.20 5.72
N THR A 182 -4.03 -8.66 6.49
CA THR A 182 -2.71 -8.02 6.58
C THR A 182 -1.82 -8.35 5.39
N SER A 183 -2.02 -9.50 4.74
CA SER A 183 -1.22 -9.95 3.59
C SER A 183 -1.24 -8.99 2.38
N SER A 184 -2.31 -8.20 2.22
CA SER A 184 -2.44 -7.21 1.14
C SER A 184 -1.97 -5.80 1.52
N MET A 185 -1.72 -5.57 2.81
CA MET A 185 -1.39 -4.24 3.34
C MET A 185 0.07 -3.87 3.08
N THR A 186 0.31 -2.57 2.94
CA THR A 186 1.65 -1.97 2.97
C THR A 186 2.17 -1.85 4.40
N PHE A 187 3.48 -1.67 4.55
CA PHE A 187 4.08 -1.50 5.88
C PHE A 187 3.41 -0.40 6.73
N PRO A 188 3.18 0.84 6.22
CA PRO A 188 2.50 1.86 7.01
C PRO A 188 1.09 1.48 7.48
N GLU A 189 0.37 0.68 6.68
CA GLU A 189 -0.96 0.19 7.03
C GLU A 189 -0.90 -0.90 8.11
N VAL A 190 0.05 -1.83 8.00
CA VAL A 190 0.29 -2.85 9.04
C VAL A 190 0.67 -2.18 10.36
N LEU A 191 1.60 -1.23 10.35
CA LEU A 191 2.01 -0.51 11.55
C LEU A 191 0.86 0.31 12.14
N ALA A 192 0.10 1.05 11.33
CA ALA A 192 -1.06 1.81 11.82
C ALA A 192 -2.11 0.90 12.48
N LEU A 193 -2.38 -0.27 11.88
CA LEU A 193 -3.30 -1.25 12.48
C LEU A 193 -2.76 -1.76 13.82
N HIS A 194 -1.48 -2.10 13.89
CA HIS A 194 -0.82 -2.56 15.10
C HIS A 194 -0.87 -1.51 16.23
N LEU A 195 -0.44 -0.28 15.94
CA LEU A 195 -0.46 0.81 16.92
C LEU A 195 -1.87 1.16 17.38
N GLY A 196 -2.88 1.03 16.51
CA GLY A 196 -4.28 1.21 16.89
C GLY A 196 -4.74 0.19 17.93
N ARG A 197 -4.31 -1.06 17.81
CA ARG A 197 -4.60 -2.12 18.78
C ARG A 197 -3.81 -1.97 20.08
N TYR A 198 -2.54 -1.61 19.95
CA TYR A 198 -1.71 -1.22 21.09
C TYR A 198 -2.39 -0.11 21.91
N ALA A 199 -2.88 0.95 21.25
CA ALA A 199 -3.60 2.04 21.92
C ALA A 199 -4.81 1.53 22.71
N GLN A 200 -5.62 0.66 22.11
CA GLN A 200 -6.79 0.08 22.77
C GLN A 200 -6.41 -0.72 24.02
N GLU A 201 -5.33 -1.50 23.96
CA GLU A 201 -4.86 -2.27 25.10
C GLU A 201 -4.31 -1.37 26.22
N GLN A 202 -3.54 -0.34 25.89
CA GLN A 202 -3.07 0.65 26.87
C GLN A 202 -4.25 1.37 27.54
N MET A 203 -5.26 1.76 26.76
CA MET A 203 -6.48 2.38 27.29
C MET A 203 -7.28 1.42 28.20
N ARG A 204 -7.33 0.12 27.88
CA ARG A 204 -7.94 -0.91 28.73
C ARG A 204 -7.24 -1.02 30.09
N LEU A 205 -5.92 -0.81 30.12
CA LEU A 205 -5.11 -0.75 31.34
C LEU A 205 -5.20 0.60 32.07
N GLY A 206 -6.01 1.54 31.58
CA GLY A 206 -6.17 2.88 32.16
C GLY A 206 -5.02 3.86 31.83
N ILE A 207 -4.17 3.52 30.87
CA ILE A 207 -3.06 4.36 30.41
C ILE A 207 -3.53 5.19 29.20
N ILE A 208 -3.26 6.49 29.22
CA ILE A 208 -3.51 7.37 28.07
C ILE A 208 -2.32 7.26 27.12
N PRO A 209 -2.49 6.72 25.89
CA PRO A 209 -1.38 6.55 24.96
C PRO A 209 -0.77 7.90 24.58
N THR A 210 0.55 8.00 24.65
CA THR A 210 1.31 9.18 24.24
C THR A 210 2.03 8.93 22.92
N ASP A 211 2.42 10.01 22.23
CA ASP A 211 3.23 9.95 21.01
C ASP A 211 4.52 9.14 21.22
N ARG A 212 5.15 9.31 22.39
CA ARG A 212 6.37 8.57 22.75
C ARG A 212 6.11 7.07 22.83
N MET A 213 4.97 6.65 23.38
CA MET A 213 4.60 5.24 23.45
C MET A 213 4.39 4.65 22.05
N PHE A 214 3.78 5.40 21.12
CA PHE A 214 3.62 4.93 19.74
C PHE A 214 4.95 4.81 19.00
N GLN A 215 5.86 5.76 19.21
CA GLN A 215 7.19 5.71 18.62
C GLN A 215 8.02 4.54 19.17
N ASP A 216 8.02 4.32 20.49
CA ASP A 216 8.74 3.20 21.10
C ASP A 216 8.15 1.85 20.70
N GLU A 217 6.82 1.76 20.62
CA GLU A 217 6.14 0.57 20.11
C GLU A 217 6.51 0.29 18.65
N ALA A 218 6.59 1.32 17.79
CA ALA A 218 6.99 1.19 16.40
C ALA A 218 8.44 0.71 16.25
N ARG A 219 9.37 1.26 17.04
CA ARG A 219 10.78 0.83 17.05
C ARG A 219 10.91 -0.64 17.44
N ARG A 220 10.15 -1.07 18.44
CA ARG A 220 10.19 -2.46 18.88
C ARG A 220 9.65 -3.43 17.83
N ILE A 221 8.66 -3.02 17.03
CA ILE A 221 8.19 -3.82 15.89
C ILE A 221 9.20 -3.87 14.74
N MET A 222 9.87 -2.75 14.44
CA MET A 222 10.76 -2.65 13.28
C MET A 222 12.19 -3.17 13.56
N PHE A 223 12.69 -2.97 14.78
CA PHE A 223 14.09 -3.15 15.15
C PHE A 223 14.31 -4.04 16.39
N ASP A 224 13.23 -4.52 17.05
CA ASP A 224 13.30 -5.21 18.35
C ASP A 224 14.04 -4.39 19.42
N SER A 225 13.88 -3.07 19.33
CA SER A 225 14.64 -2.05 20.05
C SER A 225 13.74 -0.87 20.42
N VAL A 226 14.14 -0.08 21.42
CA VAL A 226 13.52 1.23 21.73
C VAL A 226 14.55 2.36 21.66
N ASP A 227 15.66 2.15 20.96
CA ASP A 227 16.72 3.13 20.79
C ASP A 227 16.17 4.36 20.04
N PRO A 228 16.29 5.59 20.60
CA PRO A 228 15.86 6.81 19.92
C PRO A 228 16.53 7.06 18.56
N TRP A 229 17.67 6.45 18.26
CA TRP A 229 18.34 6.54 16.96
C TRP A 229 17.65 5.71 15.88
N ASP A 230 16.85 4.71 16.26
CA ASP A 230 16.02 3.95 15.35
C ASP A 230 14.82 4.80 14.90
N GLN A 231 14.91 5.34 13.68
CA GLN A 231 13.86 6.17 13.09
C GLN A 231 12.84 5.32 12.34
N THR A 232 11.57 5.60 12.58
CA THR A 232 10.42 4.92 11.98
C THR A 232 9.46 5.96 11.37
N ILE A 233 8.46 5.49 10.62
CA ILE A 233 7.38 6.38 10.14
C ILE A 233 6.56 7.01 11.27
N ALA A 234 6.58 6.44 12.48
CA ALA A 234 5.90 6.99 13.66
C ALA A 234 6.60 8.24 14.21
N ASP A 235 7.84 8.53 13.76
CA ASP A 235 8.58 9.75 14.09
C ASP A 235 8.24 10.92 13.15
N ASP A 236 7.44 10.70 12.09
CA ASP A 236 6.89 11.78 11.26
C ASP A 236 5.62 12.36 11.91
N ASP A 237 5.69 13.64 12.29
CA ASP A 237 4.59 14.35 12.97
C ASP A 237 3.28 14.34 12.15
N CYS A 238 3.38 14.42 10.82
CA CYS A 238 2.21 14.44 9.96
C CYS A 238 1.53 13.07 9.94
N TRP A 239 2.31 11.99 9.85
CA TRP A 239 1.82 10.63 9.94
C TRP A 239 1.18 10.36 11.29
N LEU A 240 1.86 10.72 12.39
CA LEU A 240 1.39 10.44 13.73
C LEU A 240 0.09 11.20 14.03
N SER A 241 -0.04 12.44 13.59
CA SER A 241 -1.29 13.20 13.70
C SER A 241 -2.44 12.54 12.94
N LEU A 242 -2.21 12.11 11.70
CA LEU A 242 -3.24 11.42 10.89
C LEU A 242 -3.64 10.07 11.49
N PHE A 243 -2.67 9.36 12.07
CA PHE A 243 -2.91 8.12 12.80
C PHE A 243 -3.83 8.37 14.00
N ARG A 244 -3.52 9.37 14.85
CA ARG A 244 -4.36 9.69 16.02
C ARG A 244 -5.78 10.05 15.62
N ASP A 245 -5.95 10.90 14.61
CA ASP A 245 -7.29 11.31 14.15
C ASP A 245 -8.12 10.13 13.64
N ARG A 246 -7.48 9.19 12.94
CA ARG A 246 -8.16 8.02 12.40
C ARG A 246 -8.50 6.97 13.45
N HIS A 247 -7.60 6.72 14.39
CA HIS A 247 -7.66 5.56 15.29
C HIS A 247 -8.07 5.88 16.72
N LEU A 248 -7.88 7.12 17.19
CA LEU A 248 -8.20 7.53 18.56
C LEU A 248 -9.43 8.45 18.64
N ASN A 249 -9.64 9.30 17.64
CA ASN A 249 -10.69 10.34 17.67
C ASN A 249 -12.03 9.90 17.03
N ASN A 250 -12.11 8.73 16.39
CA ASN A 250 -13.34 8.18 15.80
C ASN A 250 -14.00 7.10 16.70
N ALA A 251 -14.21 7.40 17.97
CA ALA A 251 -15.21 6.68 18.76
C ALA A 251 -16.61 7.23 18.38
N PRO A 252 -17.64 6.39 18.17
CA PRO A 252 -18.99 6.90 17.95
C PRO A 252 -19.41 7.59 19.24
N VAL A 253 -19.50 8.92 19.21
CA VAL A 253 -20.18 9.67 20.26
C VAL A 253 -21.63 9.21 20.22
N SER A 254 -21.98 8.35 21.16
CA SER A 254 -23.37 8.03 21.50
C SER A 254 -24.10 9.36 21.61
N LYS A 255 -25.06 9.60 20.71
CA LYS A 255 -26.06 10.63 20.93
C LYS A 255 -26.88 10.22 22.14
N GLU A 256 -26.42 10.59 23.34
CA GLU A 256 -27.31 10.69 24.49
C GLU A 256 -28.14 11.95 24.33
N GLY A 257 -29.45 11.76 24.44
CA GLY A 257 -30.46 12.77 24.21
C GLY A 257 -30.37 13.90 25.21
N SER A 258 -30.81 15.08 24.75
CA SER A 258 -31.39 16.08 25.63
C SER A 258 -32.81 16.34 25.14
N ALA A 259 -33.70 16.39 26.12
CA ALA A 259 -35.16 16.41 26.04
C ALA A 259 -35.74 17.61 25.28
#